data_AF-A0A3D2T289-F1
#
_entry.id   AF-A0A3D2T289-F1
#
_cell.length_a   1.000
_cell.length_b   1.000
_cell.length_c   1.000
_cell.angle_alpha   90.00
_cell.angle_beta   90.00
_cell.angle_gamma   90.00
#
_symmetry.space_group_name_H-M   'P 1'
#
loop_
_entity.id
_entity.type
_entity.pdbx_description
1 polymer ?
#
loop_
_entity_poly.entity_id
_entity_poly.type
_entity_poly.pdbx_seq_one_letter_code
_entity_poly.pdbx_strand_id
1 'polypeptide(L)'
;MKFITGKQIGRRTFLRGVGSTVALPFLDAMVPAGRVLSGSQALADPTRLIAIEIVHGAAGSNEWGSTQNLWSPVEAGQEFDLTPSSLLPLEDYREYLTIISNTDVREAEASKPKEIGGDHFRSSAVFLTQAHPKQTESSDVYVGA
;
A
#
# COMPACT_ATOMS: atom_id res chain seq x y z
N MET A 1 -37.78 20.69 22.29
CA MET A 1 -36.35 20.86 21.92
C MET A 1 -35.76 19.49 21.62
N LYS A 2 -35.19 19.28 20.42
CA LYS A 2 -34.48 18.03 20.09
C LYS A 2 -33.04 18.12 20.63
N PHE A 3 -32.73 17.29 21.62
CA PHE A 3 -31.38 17.20 22.20
C PHE A 3 -30.55 16.21 21.36
N ILE A 4 -29.46 16.69 20.75
CA ILE A 4 -28.51 15.84 20.03
C ILE A 4 -27.34 15.55 20.97
N THR A 5 -27.13 14.27 21.30
CA THR A 5 -26.14 13.86 22.32
C THR A 5 -24.70 13.82 21.81
N GLY A 6 -24.49 13.84 20.49
CA GLY A 6 -23.16 13.74 19.88
C GLY A 6 -22.42 12.43 20.16
N LYS A 7 -23.12 11.38 20.66
CA LYS A 7 -22.51 10.08 20.94
C LYS A 7 -22.03 9.42 19.65
N GLN A 8 -20.78 8.98 19.67
CA GLN A 8 -20.15 8.19 18.60
C GLN A 8 -19.49 6.95 19.21
N ILE A 9 -19.51 5.83 18.48
CA ILE A 9 -18.66 4.69 18.82
C ILE A 9 -17.28 4.98 18.24
N GLY A 10 -16.25 4.98 19.08
CA GLY A 10 -14.89 5.14 18.61
C GLY A 10 -14.51 4.00 17.66
N ARG A 11 -13.96 4.32 16.48
CA ARG A 11 -13.53 3.32 15.48
C ARG A 11 -12.65 2.23 16.08
N ARG A 12 -11.70 2.60 16.94
CA ARG A 12 -10.81 1.66 17.62
C ARG A 12 -11.59 0.74 18.59
N THR A 13 -12.60 1.24 19.27
CA THR A 13 -13.49 0.45 20.15
C THR A 13 -14.30 -0.56 19.33
N PHE A 14 -14.84 -0.13 18.20
CA PHE A 14 -15.58 -1.00 17.28
C PHE A 14 -14.68 -2.08 16.68
N LEU A 15 -13.53 -1.70 16.10
CA LEU A 15 -12.58 -2.63 15.49
C LEU A 15 -11.99 -3.63 16.49
N ARG A 16 -11.75 -3.21 17.75
CA ARG A 16 -11.33 -4.13 18.81
C ARG A 16 -12.40 -5.16 19.19
N GLY A 17 -13.68 -4.80 19.07
CA GLY A 17 -14.81 -5.69 19.38
C GLY A 17 -15.17 -6.66 18.24
N VAL A 18 -14.94 -6.27 16.99
CA VAL A 18 -15.30 -7.06 15.79
C VAL A 18 -14.12 -7.91 15.26
N GLY A 19 -12.89 -7.56 15.63
CA GLY A 19 -11.67 -8.23 15.16
C GLY A 19 -11.27 -7.79 13.74
N SER A 20 -10.30 -8.48 13.14
CA SER A 20 -9.74 -8.22 11.80
C SER A 20 -10.64 -8.65 10.63
N THR A 21 -11.89 -9.03 10.89
CA THR A 21 -12.79 -9.65 9.89
C THR A 21 -13.34 -8.67 8.86
N VAL A 22 -13.34 -7.36 9.14
CA VAL A 22 -13.73 -6.33 8.18
C VAL A 22 -12.84 -5.11 8.37
N ALA A 23 -12.00 -4.80 7.37
CA ALA A 23 -11.35 -3.49 7.28
C ALA A 23 -12.43 -2.44 7.00
N LEU A 24 -13.11 -1.94 8.04
CA LEU A 24 -14.15 -0.96 7.84
C LEU A 24 -13.51 0.40 7.47
N PRO A 25 -13.78 0.94 6.27
CA PRO A 25 -13.41 2.31 5.95
C PRO A 25 -14.09 3.25 6.95
N PHE A 26 -13.48 4.41 7.20
CA PHE A 26 -14.09 5.42 8.07
C PHE A 26 -15.38 5.92 7.38
N LEU A 27 -16.54 5.56 7.93
CA LEU A 27 -17.84 5.96 7.39
C LEU A 27 -18.28 7.30 7.98
N ASP A 28 -19.01 8.11 7.22
CA ASP A 28 -19.59 9.38 7.71
C ASP A 28 -20.47 9.19 8.95
N ALA A 29 -21.09 8.01 9.11
CA ALA A 29 -21.87 7.64 10.29
C ALA A 29 -21.04 7.57 11.59
N MET A 30 -19.70 7.55 11.49
CA MET A 30 -18.77 7.63 12.62
C MET A 30 -18.45 9.07 13.03
N VAL A 31 -18.91 10.07 12.27
CA VAL A 31 -18.81 11.49 12.65
C VAL A 31 -19.99 11.83 13.58
N PRO A 32 -19.77 12.51 14.73
CA PRO A 32 -20.86 12.88 15.63
C PRO A 32 -21.99 13.64 14.93
N ALA A 33 -23.23 13.21 15.16
CA ALA A 33 -24.41 13.86 14.62
C ALA A 33 -24.45 15.35 15.02
N GLY A 34 -24.66 16.23 14.05
CA GLY A 34 -24.69 17.69 14.24
C GLY A 34 -23.36 18.41 14.01
N ARG A 35 -22.23 17.69 13.87
CA ARG A 35 -20.90 18.30 13.68
C ARG A 35 -20.67 18.83 12.26
N VAL A 36 -21.31 18.23 11.26
CA VAL A 36 -21.36 18.72 9.86
C VAL A 36 -22.10 20.06 9.77
N LEU A 37 -23.09 20.29 10.65
CA LEU A 37 -23.89 21.51 10.69
C LEU A 37 -23.23 22.65 11.50
N SER A 38 -22.26 22.34 12.37
CA SER A 38 -21.63 23.32 13.26
C SER A 38 -20.44 24.08 12.65
N GLY A 39 -20.11 23.86 11.37
CA GLY A 39 -19.00 24.55 10.69
C GLY A 39 -17.62 24.34 11.33
N SER A 40 -17.50 23.37 12.26
CA SER A 40 -16.22 23.05 12.88
C SER A 40 -15.33 22.51 11.79
N GLN A 41 -14.13 23.11 11.64
CA GLN A 41 -13.05 22.67 10.76
C GLN A 41 -13.14 21.17 10.54
N ALA A 42 -13.30 20.76 9.27
CA ALA A 42 -13.09 19.38 8.88
C ALA A 42 -11.82 18.94 9.60
N LEU A 43 -11.93 17.89 10.45
CA LEU A 43 -10.77 17.32 11.11
C LEU A 43 -9.71 17.20 10.03
N ALA A 44 -8.56 17.84 10.21
CA ALA A 44 -7.46 17.77 9.27
C ALA A 44 -7.36 16.30 8.86
N ASP A 45 -7.64 15.97 7.60
CA ASP A 45 -7.65 14.58 7.15
C ASP A 45 -6.18 14.27 6.84
N PRO A 46 -5.43 13.65 7.78
CA PRO A 46 -4.02 13.42 7.53
C PRO A 46 -3.91 12.41 6.39
N THR A 47 -2.87 12.54 5.56
CA THR A 47 -2.53 11.49 4.59
C THR A 47 -2.41 10.16 5.32
N ARG A 48 -3.32 9.22 5.03
CA ARG A 48 -3.45 7.94 5.76
C ARG A 48 -2.60 6.83 5.17
N LEU A 49 -2.25 6.94 3.89
CA LEU A 49 -1.47 5.97 3.14
C LEU A 49 -0.63 6.69 2.09
N ILE A 50 0.65 6.33 2.03
CA ILE A 50 1.54 6.67 0.93
C ILE A 50 2.04 5.34 0.37
N ALA A 51 1.95 5.20 -0.94
CA ALA A 51 2.46 4.06 -1.67
C ALA A 51 3.54 4.57 -2.62
N ILE A 52 4.74 3.99 -2.53
CA ILE A 52 5.89 4.37 -3.35
C ILE A 52 6.28 3.15 -4.17
N GLU A 53 6.43 3.33 -5.48
CA GLU A 53 6.90 2.31 -6.40
C GLU A 53 8.32 2.65 -6.89
N ILE A 54 9.15 1.62 -7.04
CA ILE A 54 10.50 1.73 -7.61
C ILE A 54 10.57 0.83 -8.85
N VAL A 55 10.33 1.41 -10.03
CA VAL A 55 10.20 0.65 -11.30
C VAL A 55 11.51 0.23 -11.94
N HIS A 56 12.63 0.84 -11.57
CA HIS A 56 13.94 0.55 -12.16
C HIS A 56 14.67 -0.61 -11.46
N GLY A 57 13.97 -1.36 -10.62
CA GLY A 57 14.55 -2.35 -9.73
C GLY A 57 15.25 -1.73 -8.52
N ALA A 58 15.79 -2.59 -7.67
CA ALA A 58 16.49 -2.25 -6.45
C ALA A 58 17.81 -3.05 -6.36
N ALA A 59 18.62 -2.80 -5.32
CA ALA A 59 19.93 -3.44 -5.17
C ALA A 59 19.87 -4.98 -5.15
N GLY A 60 18.73 -5.58 -4.80
CA GLY A 60 18.48 -7.02 -4.82
C GLY A 60 17.87 -7.58 -6.12
N SER A 61 17.61 -6.77 -7.14
CA SER A 61 16.89 -7.18 -8.37
C SER A 61 17.74 -7.93 -9.40
N ASN A 62 18.91 -8.43 -9.01
CA ASN A 62 19.74 -9.32 -9.84
C ASN A 62 20.29 -10.47 -8.98
N GLU A 63 20.75 -11.53 -9.64
CA GLU A 63 21.21 -12.76 -8.98
C GLU A 63 22.27 -12.47 -7.90
N TRP A 64 23.30 -11.69 -8.25
CA TRP A 64 24.35 -11.36 -7.30
C TRP A 64 23.82 -10.56 -6.10
N GLY A 65 23.07 -9.48 -6.32
CA GLY A 65 22.51 -8.65 -5.26
C GLY A 65 21.53 -9.39 -4.36
N SER A 66 20.80 -10.37 -4.91
CA SER A 66 19.96 -11.27 -4.12
C SER A 66 20.79 -12.19 -3.23
N THR A 67 21.92 -12.75 -3.72
CA THR A 67 22.80 -13.60 -2.88
C THR A 67 23.47 -12.82 -1.74
N GLN A 68 23.61 -11.51 -1.90
CA GLN A 68 24.18 -10.62 -0.89
C GLN A 68 23.13 -9.96 0.02
N ASN A 69 21.83 -10.24 -0.18
CA ASN A 69 20.72 -9.68 0.60
C ASN A 69 20.70 -8.13 0.62
N LEU A 70 21.00 -7.51 -0.53
CA LEU A 70 21.12 -6.04 -0.62
C LEU A 70 19.77 -5.29 -0.55
N TRP A 71 18.64 -6.03 -0.49
CA TRP A 71 17.29 -5.47 -0.41
C TRP A 71 16.47 -6.23 0.64
N SER A 72 16.17 -7.50 0.36
CA SER A 72 15.37 -8.35 1.23
C SER A 72 16.26 -9.09 2.24
N PRO A 73 15.95 -9.04 3.55
CA PRO A 73 16.66 -9.83 4.55
C PRO A 73 16.36 -11.33 4.40
N VAL A 74 17.24 -12.17 4.95
CA VAL A 74 17.14 -13.63 4.91
C VAL A 74 16.12 -14.14 5.93
N GLU A 75 16.24 -13.72 7.19
CA GLU A 75 15.36 -14.20 8.24
C GLU A 75 13.98 -13.53 8.17
N ALA A 76 12.94 -14.32 8.41
CA ALA A 76 11.62 -13.81 8.74
C ALA A 76 11.52 -13.55 10.25
N GLY A 77 10.62 -12.65 10.65
CA GLY A 77 10.37 -12.31 12.05
C GLY A 77 10.77 -10.87 12.37
N GLN A 78 11.08 -10.59 13.63
CA GLN A 78 11.45 -9.24 14.10
C GLN A 78 12.97 -9.00 14.10
N GLU A 79 13.75 -10.10 14.10
CA GLU A 79 15.20 -10.10 14.25
C GLU A 79 15.94 -10.18 12.90
N PHE A 80 15.36 -9.61 11.82
CA PHE A 80 16.01 -9.60 10.50
C PHE A 80 17.23 -8.67 10.47
N ASP A 81 18.29 -9.04 9.75
CA ASP A 81 19.48 -8.19 9.58
C ASP A 81 19.35 -7.23 8.38
N LEU A 82 19.42 -5.91 8.64
CA LEU A 82 19.44 -4.88 7.60
C LEU A 82 20.87 -4.39 7.27
N THR A 83 21.89 -4.80 8.02
CA THR A 83 23.28 -4.36 7.84
C THR A 83 23.81 -4.50 6.40
N PRO A 84 23.56 -5.62 5.67
CA PRO A 84 24.03 -5.76 4.29
C PRO A 84 23.12 -5.03 3.28
N SER A 85 21.96 -4.54 3.70
CA SER A 85 20.91 -4.05 2.82
C SER A 85 20.96 -2.54 2.61
N SER A 86 20.52 -2.09 1.43
CA SER A 86 20.23 -0.68 1.16
C SER A 86 19.07 -0.12 1.99
N LEU A 87 18.35 -0.98 2.72
CA LEU A 87 17.34 -0.60 3.71
C LEU A 87 17.93 -0.23 5.09
N LEU A 88 19.25 -0.34 5.31
CA LEU A 88 19.91 0.02 6.56
C LEU A 88 19.48 1.39 7.15
N PRO A 89 19.25 2.46 6.36
CA PRO A 89 18.77 3.74 6.90
C PRO A 89 17.39 3.68 7.60
N LEU A 90 16.64 2.58 7.45
CA LEU A 90 15.35 2.36 8.09
C LEU A 90 15.45 1.66 9.46
N GLU A 91 16.65 1.32 9.93
CA GLU A 91 16.88 0.59 11.18
C GLU A 91 16.21 1.27 12.39
N ASP A 92 16.25 2.60 12.47
CA ASP A 92 15.60 3.39 13.54
C ASP A 92 14.07 3.23 13.57
N TYR A 93 13.47 2.67 12.51
CA TYR A 93 12.04 2.43 12.37
C TYR A 93 11.67 0.95 12.41
N ARG A 94 12.57 0.05 12.83
CA ARG A 94 12.38 -1.41 12.86
C ARG A 94 11.05 -1.84 13.48
N GLU A 95 10.63 -1.22 14.58
CA GLU A 95 9.36 -1.54 15.27
C GLU A 95 8.12 -1.36 14.36
N TYR A 96 8.21 -0.47 13.37
CA TYR A 96 7.13 -0.14 12.43
C TYR A 96 7.35 -0.74 11.05
N LEU A 97 8.47 -1.42 10.81
CA LEU A 97 8.84 -1.93 9.51
C LEU A 97 8.26 -3.34 9.31
N THR A 98 7.65 -3.57 8.16
CA THR A 98 7.25 -4.91 7.71
C THR A 98 7.74 -5.08 6.28
N ILE A 99 8.64 -6.04 6.09
CA ILE A 99 9.20 -6.37 4.78
C ILE A 99 8.51 -7.63 4.28
N ILE A 100 7.87 -7.54 3.12
CA ILE A 100 7.28 -8.68 2.41
C ILE A 100 8.11 -8.92 1.15
N SER A 101 8.95 -9.93 1.23
CA SER A 101 9.90 -10.29 0.16
C SER A 101 9.29 -11.29 -0.83
N ASN A 102 9.94 -11.45 -1.99
CA ASN A 102 9.59 -12.46 -3.00
C ASN A 102 8.12 -12.40 -3.45
N THR A 103 7.59 -11.19 -3.57
CA THR A 103 6.27 -10.96 -4.15
C THR A 103 6.38 -10.96 -5.67
N ASP A 104 5.33 -11.44 -6.32
CA ASP A 104 5.18 -11.42 -7.76
C ASP A 104 3.80 -10.82 -8.10
N VAL A 105 3.73 -10.15 -9.25
CA VAL A 105 2.52 -9.49 -9.72
C VAL A 105 2.25 -9.99 -11.15
N ARG A 106 1.48 -11.07 -11.24
CA ARG A 106 1.18 -11.76 -12.51
C ARG A 106 0.65 -10.84 -13.61
N GLU A 107 -0.10 -9.81 -13.27
CA GLU A 107 -0.68 -8.86 -14.24
C GLU A 107 0.35 -7.82 -14.75
N ALA A 108 1.57 -7.80 -14.18
CA ALA A 108 2.71 -7.03 -14.67
C ALA A 108 3.63 -7.84 -15.60
N GLU A 109 3.37 -9.14 -15.77
CA GLU A 109 4.11 -9.99 -16.71
C GLU A 109 3.72 -9.71 -18.16
N ALA A 110 4.62 -10.04 -19.09
CA ALA A 110 4.29 -9.99 -20.51
C ALA A 110 3.38 -11.18 -20.88
N SER A 111 2.18 -10.88 -21.37
CA SER A 111 1.15 -11.85 -21.78
C SER A 111 1.00 -11.97 -23.30
N LYS A 112 1.47 -10.97 -24.05
CA LYS A 112 1.34 -10.88 -25.52
C LYS A 112 2.70 -10.71 -26.19
N PRO A 113 2.87 -11.11 -27.46
CA PRO A 113 4.15 -10.98 -28.16
C PRO A 113 4.70 -9.55 -28.28
N LYS A 114 3.84 -8.52 -28.18
CA LYS A 114 4.25 -7.11 -28.23
C LYS A 114 4.69 -6.54 -26.88
N GLU A 115 4.41 -7.27 -25.80
CA GLU A 115 4.81 -6.92 -24.43
C GLU A 115 6.21 -7.53 -24.20
N ILE A 116 7.11 -6.76 -23.61
CA ILE A 116 8.45 -7.25 -23.24
C ILE A 116 8.54 -7.41 -21.72
N GLY A 117 9.48 -8.23 -21.26
CA GLY A 117 9.79 -8.33 -19.83
C GLY A 117 10.35 -7.01 -19.30
N GLY A 118 9.95 -6.61 -18.09
CA GLY A 118 10.48 -5.41 -17.43
C GLY A 118 9.94 -4.07 -17.94
N ASP A 119 8.76 -4.04 -18.58
CA ASP A 119 8.12 -2.80 -19.02
C ASP A 119 7.72 -1.90 -17.83
N HIS A 120 8.48 -0.82 -17.61
CA HIS A 120 8.27 0.12 -16.50
C HIS A 120 6.85 0.73 -16.50
N PHE A 121 6.29 1.00 -17.69
CA PHE A 121 4.93 1.54 -17.80
C PHE A 121 3.87 0.52 -17.34
N ARG A 122 4.10 -0.77 -17.60
CA ARG A 122 3.16 -1.84 -17.21
C ARG A 122 3.24 -2.07 -15.71
N SER A 123 4.44 -2.16 -15.13
CA SER A 123 4.58 -2.32 -13.66
C SER A 123 3.85 -1.21 -12.92
N SER A 124 4.03 0.06 -13.33
CA SER A 124 3.36 1.20 -12.71
C SER A 124 1.85 1.18 -12.86
N ALA A 125 1.33 0.77 -14.02
CA ALA A 125 -0.11 0.70 -14.20
C ALA A 125 -0.75 -0.40 -13.33
N VAL A 126 -0.02 -1.48 -13.05
CA VAL A 126 -0.49 -2.62 -12.26
C VAL A 126 -0.33 -2.37 -10.76
N PHE A 127 0.61 -1.52 -10.36
CA PHE A 127 0.79 -1.12 -8.97
C PHE A 127 -0.52 -0.55 -8.40
N LEU A 128 -0.98 -1.14 -7.30
CA LEU A 128 -2.27 -0.88 -6.61
C LEU A 128 -3.55 -1.22 -7.39
N THR A 129 -3.51 -1.41 -8.72
CA THR A 129 -4.70 -1.78 -9.51
C THR A 129 -4.87 -3.28 -9.65
N GLN A 130 -3.76 -4.03 -9.67
CA GLN A 130 -3.72 -5.46 -9.94
C GLN A 130 -4.43 -5.85 -11.24
N ALA A 131 -4.42 -4.96 -12.24
CA ALA A 131 -5.06 -5.20 -13.52
C ALA A 131 -4.07 -5.06 -14.68
N HIS A 132 -4.08 -6.02 -15.61
CA HIS A 132 -3.19 -5.99 -16.77
C HIS A 132 -3.62 -4.87 -17.74
N PRO A 133 -2.79 -3.83 -17.95
CA PRO A 133 -3.14 -2.72 -18.82
C PRO A 133 -3.09 -3.15 -20.28
N LYS A 134 -3.99 -2.59 -21.10
CA LYS A 134 -3.90 -2.75 -22.55
C LYS A 134 -2.76 -1.88 -23.09
N GLN A 135 -1.71 -2.51 -23.62
CA GLN A 135 -0.67 -1.81 -24.37
C GLN A 135 -1.26 -1.21 -25.65
N THR A 136 -1.21 0.11 -25.76
CA THR A 136 -1.63 0.88 -26.95
C THR A 136 -0.83 2.18 -27.06
N GLU A 137 -0.81 2.77 -28.25
CA GLU A 137 -0.17 4.04 -28.57
C GLU A 137 -1.19 5.20 -28.66
N SER A 138 -2.50 4.93 -28.50
CA SER A 138 -3.55 5.91 -28.78
C SER A 138 -4.79 5.77 -27.88
N SER A 139 -5.93 6.30 -28.33
CA SER A 139 -7.15 6.59 -27.54
C SER A 139 -7.85 5.40 -26.85
N ASP A 140 -7.45 4.17 -27.13
CA ASP A 140 -8.06 2.94 -26.61
C ASP A 140 -7.35 2.40 -25.34
N VAL A 141 -6.82 3.32 -24.51
CA VAL A 141 -6.22 3.05 -23.20
C VAL A 141 -7.25 2.41 -22.28
N TYR A 142 -6.86 1.32 -21.61
CA TYR A 142 -7.72 0.56 -20.72
C TYR A 142 -6.91 -0.16 -19.64
N VAL A 143 -7.33 -0.05 -18.38
CA VAL A 143 -6.72 -0.72 -17.21
C VAL A 143 -7.83 -1.07 -16.21
N GLY A 144 -8.01 -2.35 -15.88
CA GLY A 144 -8.99 -2.80 -14.89
C GLY A 144 -10.45 -2.76 -15.37
N ALA A 145 -11.40 -3.01 -14.47
CA ALA A 145 -12.84 -2.96 -14.71
C ALA A 145 -13.47 -1.79 -13.94
#